data_AF-A0A2V7KTG8-F1
#
_entry.id   AF-A0A2V7KTG8-F1
#
_cell.length_a   1.000
_cell.length_b   1.000
_cell.length_c   1.000
_cell.angle_alpha   90.00
_cell.angle_beta   90.00
_cell.angle_gamma   90.00
#
_symmetry.space_group_name_H-M   'P 1'
#
loop_
_entity.id
_entity.type
_entity.pdbx_description
1 polymer ?
#
loop_
_entity_poly.entity_id
_entity_poly.type
_entity_poly.pdbx_seq_one_letter_code
_entity_poly.pdbx_strand_id
1 'polypeptide(L)'
;MIKPSLLYRLSVHVATRAAPLFARFDKKVARGLDGRRGLAARLAAWAAARRDTKRPLVWMHAPSVGEGLQAKPVLETLRAEHPDWQLAFTFFSPSAERLARNLPVDIADYLPLDRPSEVSAVLDALQPTALVFSKLDVWPELTL
;
A
#
# COMPACT_ATOMS: atom_id res chain seq x y z
N MET A 1 7.09 -14.92 16.00
CA MET A 1 6.34 -14.32 14.87
C MET A 1 5.64 -15.42 14.12
N ILE A 2 4.32 -15.30 13.97
CA ILE A 2 3.52 -16.22 13.17
C ILE A 2 3.89 -15.94 11.72
N LYS A 3 4.14 -16.95 10.88
CA LYS A 3 4.39 -16.75 9.46
C LYS A 3 3.22 -17.30 8.66
N PRO A 4 2.84 -16.68 7.52
CA PRO A 4 1.84 -17.26 6.64
C PRO A 4 2.24 -18.66 6.19
N SER A 5 1.23 -19.52 5.96
CA SER A 5 1.47 -20.91 5.58
C SER A 5 2.14 -21.00 4.20
N LEU A 6 2.86 -22.10 3.95
CA LEU A 6 3.43 -22.36 2.63
C LEU A 6 2.36 -22.39 1.53
N LEU A 7 1.18 -22.94 1.85
CA LEU A 7 0.03 -22.99 0.94
C LEU A 7 -0.45 -21.59 0.56
N TYR A 8 -0.51 -20.66 1.53
CA TYR A 8 -0.83 -19.27 1.27
C TYR A 8 0.17 -18.63 0.31
N ARG A 9 1.47 -18.74 0.62
CA ARG A 9 2.55 -18.18 -0.20
C ARG A 9 2.55 -18.72 -1.62
N LEU A 10 2.34 -20.03 -1.78
CA LEU A 10 2.23 -20.67 -3.08
C LEU A 10 1.01 -20.15 -3.86
N SER A 11 -0.13 -19.99 -3.18
CA SER A 11 -1.35 -19.47 -3.80
C SER A 11 -1.17 -18.04 -4.29
N VAL A 12 -0.57 -17.16 -3.47
CA VAL A 12 -0.24 -15.78 -3.90
C VAL A 12 0.77 -15.79 -5.03
N HIS A 13 1.81 -16.63 -4.97
CA HIS A 13 2.79 -16.72 -6.03
C HIS A 13 2.14 -17.10 -7.37
N VAL A 14 1.32 -18.14 -7.38
CA VAL A 14 0.61 -18.60 -8.58
C VAL A 14 -0.36 -17.52 -9.07
N ALA A 15 -1.21 -16.97 -8.19
CA ALA A 15 -2.19 -15.95 -8.56
C ALA A 15 -1.53 -14.72 -9.19
N THR A 16 -0.44 -14.24 -8.59
CA THR A 16 0.26 -13.05 -9.08
C THR A 16 1.05 -13.30 -10.37
N ARG A 17 1.47 -14.54 -10.65
CA ARG A 17 2.09 -14.93 -11.93
C ARG A 17 1.05 -15.18 -13.03
N ALA A 18 -0.15 -15.62 -12.66
CA ALA A 18 -1.27 -15.82 -13.59
C ALA A 18 -2.03 -14.51 -13.90
N ALA A 19 -1.97 -13.50 -13.03
CA ALA A 19 -2.68 -12.23 -13.19
C ALA A 19 -2.50 -11.54 -14.57
N PRO A 20 -1.31 -11.54 -15.22
CA PRO A 20 -1.15 -10.97 -16.57
C PRO A 20 -1.97 -11.69 -17.65
N LEU A 21 -2.35 -12.96 -17.46
CA LEU A 21 -3.22 -13.67 -18.38
C LEU A 21 -4.64 -13.09 -18.34
N PHE A 22 -5.13 -12.77 -17.13
CA PHE A 22 -6.43 -12.15 -16.91
C PHE A 22 -6.46 -10.67 -17.31
N ALA A 23 -5.32 -9.97 -17.24
CA ALA A 23 -5.19 -8.58 -17.69
C ALA A 23 -5.51 -8.38 -19.18
N ARG A 24 -5.45 -9.45 -20.00
CA ARG A 24 -5.86 -9.41 -21.41
C ARG A 24 -7.37 -9.22 -21.59
N PHE A 25 -8.15 -9.59 -20.57
CA PHE A 25 -9.61 -9.58 -20.60
C PHE A 25 -10.23 -8.48 -19.73
N ASP A 26 -9.50 -7.97 -18.74
CA ASP A 26 -9.99 -6.94 -17.81
C ASP A 26 -9.02 -5.75 -17.72
N LYS A 27 -9.51 -4.57 -18.17
CA LYS A 27 -8.75 -3.31 -18.15
C LYS A 27 -8.37 -2.84 -16.74
N LYS A 28 -9.21 -3.12 -15.74
CA LYS A 28 -8.95 -2.77 -14.33
C LYS A 28 -7.83 -3.64 -13.77
N VAL A 29 -7.82 -4.94 -14.09
CA VAL A 29 -6.70 -5.83 -13.73
C VAL A 29 -5.41 -5.37 -14.40
N ALA A 30 -5.45 -5.09 -15.71
CA ALA A 30 -4.29 -4.59 -16.44
C ALA A 30 -3.70 -3.31 -15.82
N ARG A 31 -4.57 -2.33 -15.54
CA ARG A 31 -4.16 -1.07 -14.91
C ARG A 31 -3.62 -1.26 -13.49
N GLY A 32 -4.22 -2.16 -12.70
CA GLY A 32 -3.76 -2.48 -11.36
C GLY A 32 -2.39 -3.17 -11.33
N LEU A 33 -2.09 -4.01 -12.33
CA LEU A 33 -0.77 -4.61 -12.47
C LEU A 33 0.27 -3.60 -12.95
N ASP A 34 -0.09 -2.79 -13.96
CA ASP A 34 0.81 -1.76 -14.49
C ASP A 34 1.17 -0.72 -13.43
N GLY A 35 0.18 -0.24 -12.68
CA GLY A 35 0.40 0.69 -11.57
C GLY A 35 1.31 0.14 -10.46
N ARG A 36 1.36 -1.19 -10.28
CA ARG A 36 2.26 -1.83 -9.29
C ARG A 36 3.66 -2.13 -9.82
N ARG A 37 3.92 -1.99 -11.12
CA ARG A 37 5.26 -2.23 -11.68
C ARG A 37 6.25 -1.28 -11.03
N GLY A 38 7.29 -1.84 -10.42
CA GLY A 38 8.33 -1.05 -9.74
C GLY A 38 7.87 -0.34 -8.47
N LEU A 39 6.73 -0.69 -7.86
CA LEU A 39 6.26 0.05 -6.67
C LEU A 39 7.28 0.02 -5.52
N ALA A 40 7.89 -1.14 -5.26
CA ALA A 40 8.84 -1.28 -4.17
C ALA A 40 10.05 -0.34 -4.38
N ALA A 41 10.52 -0.21 -5.62
CA ALA A 41 11.57 0.72 -5.97
C ALA A 41 11.14 2.19 -5.82
N ARG A 42 9.89 2.54 -6.19
CA ARG A 42 9.37 3.91 -6.00
C ARG A 42 9.25 4.28 -4.52
N LEU A 43 8.72 3.38 -3.70
CA LEU A 43 8.59 3.59 -2.25
C LEU A 43 9.96 3.66 -1.58
N ALA A 44 10.90 2.80 -1.97
CA ALA A 44 12.29 2.86 -1.51
C ALA A 44 12.98 4.17 -1.93
N ALA A 45 12.79 4.63 -3.16
CA ALA A 45 13.35 5.89 -3.64
C ALA A 45 12.77 7.10 -2.90
N TRP A 46 11.45 7.11 -2.66
CA TRP A 46 10.83 8.13 -1.82
C TRP A 46 11.39 8.10 -0.40
N ALA A 47 11.52 6.91 0.19
CA ALA A 47 12.03 6.77 1.55
C ALA A 47 13.47 7.28 1.67
N ALA A 48 14.36 6.87 0.76
CA ALA A 48 15.74 7.34 0.74
C ALA A 48 15.86 8.87 0.61
N ALA A 49 14.91 9.51 -0.08
CA ALA A 49 14.93 10.96 -0.29
C ALA A 49 14.19 11.77 0.79
N ARG A 50 13.18 11.19 1.45
CA ARG A 50 12.20 11.95 2.26
C ARG A 50 11.77 11.31 3.58
N ARG A 51 12.06 10.03 3.83
CA ARG A 51 11.74 9.38 5.11
C ARG A 51 12.70 9.89 6.18
N ASP A 52 12.17 10.47 7.24
CA ASP A 52 12.91 10.83 8.44
C ASP A 52 12.52 9.92 9.59
N THR A 53 13.32 8.88 9.85
CA THR A 53 13.03 7.83 10.83
C THR A 53 12.84 8.33 12.27
N LYS A 54 13.18 9.59 12.57
CA LYS A 54 12.87 10.23 13.87
C LYS A 54 11.42 10.68 13.99
N ARG A 55 10.74 10.87 12.85
CA ARG A 55 9.32 11.25 12.76
C ARG A 55 8.46 9.99 12.64
N PRO A 56 7.34 9.90 13.38
CA PRO A 56 6.39 8.81 13.21
C PRO A 56 5.87 8.72 11.78
N LEU A 57 5.69 7.51 11.27
CA LEU A 57 5.01 7.29 9.99
C LEU A 57 3.74 6.48 10.18
N VAL A 58 2.60 7.09 9.86
CA VAL A 58 1.30 6.39 9.82
C VAL A 58 1.02 5.98 8.38
N TRP A 59 0.96 4.68 8.16
CA TRP A 59 0.58 4.10 6.89
C TRP A 59 -0.90 3.75 6.91
N MET A 60 -1.72 4.49 6.17
CA MET A 60 -3.14 4.21 5.99
C MET A 60 -3.39 3.45 4.69
N HIS A 61 -4.15 2.36 4.77
CA HIS A 61 -4.60 1.56 3.63
C HIS A 61 -6.11 1.66 3.45
N ALA A 62 -6.53 2.02 2.23
CA ALA A 62 -7.93 1.99 1.81
C ALA A 62 -8.03 1.41 0.38
N PRO A 63 -8.63 0.22 0.18
CA PRO A 63 -8.44 -0.53 -1.06
C PRO A 63 -9.22 0.06 -2.25
N SER A 64 -10.22 0.90 -2.01
CA SER A 64 -11.04 1.52 -3.07
C SER A 64 -11.23 3.02 -2.88
N VAL A 65 -11.84 3.67 -3.89
CA VAL A 65 -12.18 5.10 -3.81
C VAL A 65 -13.20 5.39 -2.70
N GLY A 66 -14.14 4.47 -2.45
CA GLY A 66 -15.16 4.64 -1.42
C GLY A 66 -14.56 4.63 -0.02
N GLU A 67 -13.66 3.69 0.23
CA GLU A 67 -12.91 3.64 1.50
C GLU A 67 -11.90 4.77 1.61
N GLY A 68 -11.28 5.19 0.51
CA GLY A 68 -10.40 6.35 0.50
C GLY A 68 -11.12 7.64 0.90
N LEU A 69 -12.39 7.82 0.50
CA LEU A 69 -13.21 8.96 0.93
C LEU A 69 -13.51 8.92 2.42
N GLN A 70 -13.62 7.73 3.02
CA GLN A 70 -13.79 7.55 4.47
C GLN A 70 -12.48 7.79 5.23
N ALA A 71 -11.34 7.40 4.64
CA ALA A 71 -10.00 7.64 5.17
C ALA A 71 -9.60 9.12 5.11
N LYS A 72 -10.08 9.87 4.11
CA LYS A 72 -9.73 11.28 3.88
C LYS A 72 -9.88 12.18 5.12
N PRO A 73 -11.04 12.26 5.81
CA PRO A 73 -11.18 13.12 6.99
C PRO A 73 -10.20 12.72 8.11
N VAL A 74 -9.90 11.43 8.27
CA VAL A 74 -8.91 10.98 9.26
C VAL A 74 -7.51 11.49 8.90
N LEU A 75 -7.12 11.42 7.63
CA LEU A 75 -5.83 11.94 7.14
C LEU A 75 -5.73 13.47 7.27
N GLU A 76 -6.82 14.19 7.02
CA GLU A 76 -6.90 15.64 7.21
C GLU A 76 -6.73 16.02 8.69
N THR A 77 -7.41 15.33 9.60
CA THR A 77 -7.25 15.53 11.05
C THR A 77 -5.83 15.20 11.51
N LEU A 78 -5.28 14.04 11.10
CA LEU A 78 -3.90 13.66 11.45
C LEU A 78 -2.89 14.70 10.98
N ARG A 79 -3.05 15.23 9.76
CA ARG A 79 -2.15 16.28 9.24
C ARG A 79 -2.26 17.58 10.04
N ALA A 80 -3.47 17.94 10.48
CA ALA A 80 -3.71 19.17 11.24
C ALA A 80 -3.18 19.07 12.69
N GLU A 81 -3.42 17.94 13.36
CA GLU A 81 -3.06 17.74 14.77
C GLU A 81 -1.60 17.29 14.95
N HIS A 82 -1.05 16.58 13.98
CA HIS A 82 0.31 16.04 13.99
C HIS A 82 1.08 16.41 12.71
N PRO A 83 1.38 17.70 12.50
CA PRO A 83 2.08 18.17 11.29
C PRO A 83 3.50 17.60 11.18
N ASP A 84 4.09 17.18 12.30
CA ASP A 84 5.39 16.52 12.40
C ASP A 84 5.32 15.03 12.03
N TRP A 85 4.16 14.41 11.84
CA TRP A 85 4.09 13.03 11.39
C TRP A 85 4.22 12.92 9.87
N GLN A 86 4.75 11.79 9.41
CA GLN A 86 4.73 11.40 8.01
C GLN A 86 3.53 10.48 7.75
N LEU A 87 2.82 10.70 6.65
CA LEU A 87 1.64 9.95 6.27
C LEU A 87 1.89 9.23 4.95
N ALA A 88 1.72 7.91 4.94
CA ALA A 88 1.72 7.10 3.74
C ALA A 88 0.29 6.61 3.47
N PHE A 89 -0.14 6.66 2.20
CA PHE A 89 -1.43 6.12 1.79
C PHE A 89 -1.25 5.03 0.75
N THR A 90 -1.97 3.92 0.90
CA THR A 90 -2.02 2.89 -0.14
C THR A 90 -3.43 2.49 -0.51
N PHE A 91 -3.58 2.10 -1.77
CA PHE A 91 -4.84 1.64 -2.33
C PHE A 91 -4.64 0.39 -3.19
N PHE A 92 -5.70 -0.40 -3.37
CA PHE A 92 -5.63 -1.62 -4.17
C PHE A 92 -6.18 -1.41 -5.59
N SER A 93 -7.32 -0.73 -5.69
CA SER A 93 -8.08 -0.51 -6.92
C SER A 93 -7.59 0.73 -7.69
N PRO A 94 -7.41 0.64 -9.03
CA PRO A 94 -7.08 1.80 -9.87
C PRO A 94 -8.07 2.97 -9.78
N SER A 95 -9.31 2.73 -9.35
CA SER A 95 -10.30 3.79 -9.14
C SER A 95 -9.87 4.82 -8.08
N ALA A 96 -8.98 4.46 -7.15
CA ALA A 96 -8.49 5.33 -6.09
C ALA A 96 -7.31 6.22 -6.51
N GLU A 97 -6.67 5.99 -7.67
CA GLU A 97 -5.46 6.74 -8.09
C GLU A 97 -5.65 8.26 -8.07
N ARG A 98 -6.79 8.75 -8.58
CA ARG A 98 -7.07 10.19 -8.63
C ARG A 98 -7.30 10.77 -7.24
N LEU A 99 -7.98 10.02 -6.37
CA LEU A 99 -8.22 10.43 -5.00
C LEU A 99 -6.89 10.50 -4.24
N ALA A 100 -6.08 9.45 -4.36
CA ALA A 100 -4.80 9.31 -3.66
C ALA A 100 -3.84 10.50 -3.91
N ARG A 101 -3.81 11.02 -5.15
CA ARG A 101 -3.00 12.21 -5.51
C ARG A 101 -3.42 13.51 -4.81
N ASN A 102 -4.65 13.57 -4.29
CA ASN A 102 -5.21 14.76 -3.66
C ASN A 102 -5.34 14.63 -2.14
N LEU A 103 -4.87 13.53 -1.55
CA LEU A 103 -4.88 13.34 -0.10
C LEU A 103 -3.71 14.10 0.55
N PRO A 104 -3.84 14.56 1.81
CA PRO A 104 -2.82 15.33 2.52
C PRO A 104 -1.68 14.42 3.07
N VAL A 105 -1.10 13.58 2.21
CA VAL A 105 -0.11 12.55 2.57
C VAL A 105 1.23 12.79 1.87
N ASP A 106 2.32 12.31 2.47
CA ASP A 106 3.67 12.51 1.95
C ASP A 106 4.02 11.55 0.81
N ILE A 107 3.37 10.38 0.79
CA ILE A 107 3.47 9.40 -0.27
C ILE A 107 2.15 8.66 -0.45
N ALA A 108 1.76 8.45 -1.71
CA ALA A 108 0.62 7.61 -2.07
C ALA A 108 0.96 6.70 -3.25
N ASP A 109 0.73 5.40 -3.10
CA ASP A 109 0.95 4.42 -4.17
C ASP A 109 0.03 3.21 -3.99
N TYR A 110 0.14 2.21 -4.85
CA TYR A 110 -0.57 0.95 -4.65
C TYR A 110 -0.07 0.21 -3.40
N LEU A 111 -0.92 -0.62 -2.83
CA LEU A 111 -0.47 -1.65 -1.88
C LEU A 111 0.39 -2.68 -2.63
N PRO A 112 1.56 -3.10 -2.09
CA PRO A 112 2.35 -4.18 -2.69
C PRO A 112 1.51 -5.45 -2.81
N LEU A 113 1.85 -6.31 -3.77
CA LEU A 113 1.29 -7.65 -3.76
C LEU A 113 1.84 -8.38 -2.53
N ASP A 114 1.04 -9.24 -1.90
CA ASP A 114 1.37 -9.90 -0.62
C ASP A 114 2.42 -11.02 -0.76
N ARG A 115 3.52 -10.70 -1.43
CA ARG A 115 4.69 -11.54 -1.63
C ARG A 115 5.72 -11.15 -0.56
N PRO A 116 6.38 -12.13 0.09
CA PRO A 116 7.32 -11.84 1.17
C PRO A 116 8.40 -10.79 0.81
N SER A 117 8.96 -10.87 -0.40
CA SER A 117 10.02 -9.95 -0.85
C SER A 117 9.53 -8.52 -1.09
N GLU A 118 8.32 -8.36 -1.65
CA GLU A 118 7.76 -7.03 -1.92
C GLU A 118 7.31 -6.37 -0.63
N VAL A 119 6.62 -7.12 0.24
CA VAL A 119 6.17 -6.64 1.54
C VAL A 119 7.35 -6.25 2.42
N SER A 120 8.37 -7.12 2.54
CA SER A 120 9.59 -6.79 3.31
C SER A 120 10.23 -5.51 2.78
N ALA A 121 10.47 -5.41 1.46
CA ALA A 121 11.10 -4.24 0.89
C ALA A 121 10.33 -2.93 1.16
N VAL A 122 8.99 -2.98 1.15
CA VAL A 122 8.16 -1.81 1.44
C VAL A 122 8.14 -1.48 2.94
N LEU A 123 8.05 -2.48 3.83
CA LEU A 123 8.13 -2.27 5.27
C LEU A 123 9.49 -1.72 5.69
N ASP A 124 10.57 -2.26 5.12
CA ASP A 124 11.95 -1.82 5.38
C ASP A 124 12.18 -0.39 4.89
N ALA A 125 11.59 -0.02 3.74
CA ALA A 125 11.66 1.34 3.22
C ALA A 125 10.85 2.34 4.06
N LEU A 126 9.60 2.01 4.37
CA LEU A 126 8.70 2.96 5.04
C LEU A 126 8.93 3.04 6.54
N GLN A 127 9.38 1.96 7.19
CA GLN A 127 9.49 1.84 8.65
C GLN A 127 8.30 2.49 9.38
N PRO A 128 7.06 2.01 9.14
CA PRO A 128 5.85 2.60 9.70
C PRO A 128 5.82 2.42 11.21
N THR A 129 5.38 3.45 11.92
CA THR A 129 5.04 3.39 13.35
C THR A 129 3.70 2.71 13.55
N ALA A 130 2.76 2.93 12.62
CA ALA A 130 1.44 2.31 12.63
C ALA A 130 1.00 1.99 11.20
N LEU A 131 0.33 0.84 11.04
CA LEU A 131 -0.38 0.45 9.82
C LEU A 131 -1.87 0.40 10.15
N VAL A 132 -2.67 1.21 9.44
CA VAL A 132 -4.10 1.38 9.67
C VAL A 132 -4.88 0.94 8.45
N PHE A 133 -5.80 0.00 8.62
CA PHE A 133 -6.66 -0.49 7.55
C PHE A 133 -8.06 0.14 7.68
N SER A 134 -8.62 0.64 6.59
CA SER A 134 -9.99 1.17 6.60
C SER A 134 -11.04 0.08 6.84
N LYS A 135 -10.76 -1.18 6.45
CA LYS A 135 -11.66 -2.33 6.57
C LYS A 135 -10.91 -3.67 6.55
N LEU A 136 -11.47 -4.70 5.92
CA LEU A 136 -11.04 -6.11 5.94
C LEU A 136 -9.95 -6.45 4.91
N ASP A 137 -9.30 -5.48 4.26
CA ASP A 137 -8.22 -5.73 3.30
C ASP A 137 -6.88 -5.96 4.02
N VAL A 138 -6.89 -6.97 4.89
CA VAL A 138 -5.78 -7.36 5.76
C VAL A 138 -5.09 -8.58 5.17
N TRP A 139 -3.80 -8.46 4.90
CA TRP A 139 -3.04 -9.46 4.17
C TRP A 139 -2.04 -10.20 5.07
N PRO A 140 -1.96 -11.54 5.02
CA PRO A 140 -1.08 -12.32 5.88
C PRO A 140 0.40 -11.94 5.89
N GLU A 141 1.08 -11.76 4.75
CA GLU A 141 2.50 -11.35 4.77
C GLU A 141 2.67 -9.93 5.31
N LEU A 142 1.72 -9.04 5.04
CA LEU A 142 1.75 -7.67 5.55
C LEU A 142 1.55 -7.56 7.06
N THR A 143 0.89 -8.54 7.70
CA THR A 143 0.42 -8.42 9.10
C THR A 143 0.95 -9.44 10.09
N LEU A 144 1.56 -10.54 9.65
CA LEU A 144 2.06 -11.64 10.51
C LEU A 144 3.59 -11.70 10.56
#